data_AF-A0A543I4K4-F1
#
_entry.id   AF-A0A543I4K4-F1
#
_cell.length_a   1.000
_cell.length_b   1.000
_cell.length_c   1.000
_cell.angle_alpha   90.00
_cell.angle_beta   90.00
_cell.angle_gamma   90.00
#
_symmetry.space_group_name_H-M   'P 1'
#
loop_
_entity.id
_entity.type
_entity.pdbx_description
1 polymer ?
#
loop_
_entity_poly.entity_id
_entity_poly.type
_entity_poly.pdbx_seq_one_letter_code
_entity_poly.pdbx_strand_id
1 'polypeptide(L)'
;MIVLITVSATLAAALHILIFYMESIAWTKPSVWKRFGIATQEEAETTSKIAFNQGFYNLFLAIGALLGVILYGSGVTGAGLALALFSVGSMLAASVVLVATGKKYIRAAAIQGTFPLITVVLLLLNLSGTF
;
A
#
# COMPACT_ATOMS: atom_id res chain seq x y z
N MET A 1 0.83 -21.22 -5.63
CA MET A 1 0.15 -19.91 -5.73
C MET A 1 0.06 -19.20 -4.40
N ILE A 2 -0.43 -19.85 -3.34
CA ILE A 2 -0.62 -19.25 -2.01
C ILE A 2 0.64 -18.58 -1.43
N VAL A 3 1.81 -19.24 -1.49
CA VAL A 3 3.07 -18.67 -0.97
C VAL A 3 3.42 -17.36 -1.68
N LEU A 4 3.25 -17.29 -3.00
CA LEU A 4 3.54 -16.08 -3.77
C LEU A 4 2.57 -14.94 -3.42
N ILE A 5 1.28 -15.25 -3.25
CA ILE A 5 0.25 -14.29 -2.79
C ILE A 5 0.64 -13.73 -1.42
N THR A 6 0.97 -14.60 -0.46
CA THR A 6 1.33 -14.19 0.89
C THR A 6 2.59 -13.34 0.90
N VAL A 7 3.63 -13.75 0.17
CA VAL A 7 4.88 -12.99 0.05
C VAL A 7 4.63 -11.62 -0.59
N SER A 8 3.93 -11.55 -1.73
CA SER A 8 3.68 -10.27 -2.40
C SER A 8 2.79 -9.34 -1.56
N ALA A 9 1.75 -9.86 -0.90
CA ALA A 9 0.90 -9.08 -0.02
C ALA A 9 1.66 -8.56 1.20
N THR A 10 2.54 -9.38 1.77
CA THR A 10 3.38 -8.99 2.91
C THR A 10 4.37 -7.91 2.52
N LEU A 11 4.99 -8.01 1.34
CA LEU A 11 5.87 -6.96 0.80
C LEU A 11 5.11 -5.66 0.51
N ALA A 12 3.88 -5.74 -0.01
CA ALA A 12 3.01 -4.58 -0.17
C ALA A 12 2.72 -3.92 1.19
N ALA A 13 2.30 -4.69 2.18
CA ALA A 13 2.02 -4.20 3.54
C ALA A 13 3.27 -3.59 4.19
N ALA A 14 4.42 -4.25 4.11
CA ALA A 14 5.68 -3.75 4.65
C ALA A 14 6.07 -2.40 4.06
N LEU A 15 5.91 -2.22 2.74
CA LEU A 15 6.15 -0.94 2.09
C LEU A 15 5.17 0.14 2.59
N HIS A 16 3.89 -0.17 2.76
CA HIS A 16 2.90 0.81 3.24
C HIS A 16 3.09 1.14 4.73
N ILE A 17 3.60 0.20 5.54
CA ILE A 17 4.05 0.47 6.92
C ILE A 17 5.26 1.42 6.91
N LEU A 18 6.20 1.25 5.96
CA LEU A 18 7.31 2.18 5.80
C LEU A 18 6.81 3.57 5.37
N ILE A 19 5.81 3.65 4.49
CA ILE A 19 5.17 4.92 4.11
C ILE A 19 4.48 5.55 5.31
N PHE A 20 3.72 4.79 6.11
CA PHE A 20 3.16 5.24 7.38
C PHE A 20 4.23 5.84 8.30
N TYR A 21 5.36 5.13 8.51
CA TYR A 21 6.44 5.64 9.32
C TYR A 21 6.97 6.99 8.80
N MET A 22 7.15 7.10 7.48
CA MET A 22 7.58 8.34 6.85
C MET A 22 6.57 9.48 7.03
N GLU A 23 5.28 9.22 6.82
CA GLU A 23 4.23 10.24 6.82
C GLU A 23 3.76 10.65 8.24
N SER A 24 3.71 9.71 9.18
CA SER A 24 3.18 9.97 10.53
C SER A 24 4.24 10.20 11.59
N ILE A 25 5.46 9.68 11.41
CA ILE A 25 6.50 9.74 12.46
C ILE A 25 7.69 10.60 12.00
N ALA A 26 8.14 10.40 10.77
CA ALA A 26 9.39 10.99 10.29
C ALA A 26 9.20 12.20 9.34
N TRP A 27 7.97 12.67 9.15
CA TRP A 27 7.60 13.62 8.09
C TRP A 27 8.45 14.89 8.06
N THR A 28 8.67 15.51 9.21
CA THR A 28 9.38 16.80 9.33
C THR A 28 10.89 16.68 9.07
N LYS A 29 11.42 15.48 8.83
CA LYS A 29 12.83 15.28 8.47
C LYS A 29 13.05 15.64 6.99
N PRO A 30 14.06 16.46 6.64
CA PRO A 30 14.39 16.79 5.25
C PRO A 30 14.65 15.61 4.33
N SER A 31 15.17 14.50 4.85
CA SER A 31 15.38 13.28 4.07
C SER A 31 14.08 12.55 3.69
N VAL A 32 12.97 12.89 4.34
CA VAL A 32 11.64 12.30 4.14
C VAL A 32 10.79 13.19 3.25
N TRP A 33 10.48 14.42 3.65
CA TRP A 33 9.55 15.28 2.89
C TRP A 33 10.05 15.58 1.46
N LYS A 34 11.37 15.59 1.22
CA LYS A 34 11.94 15.69 -0.14
C LYS A 34 11.53 14.53 -1.05
N ARG A 35 11.33 13.33 -0.51
CA ARG A 35 10.86 12.16 -1.26
C ARG A 35 9.41 12.31 -1.70
N PHE A 36 8.62 13.08 -0.96
CA PHE A 36 7.23 13.40 -1.25
C PHE A 36 7.09 14.68 -2.11
N GLY A 37 8.21 15.27 -2.56
CA GLY A 37 8.21 16.40 -3.46
C GLY A 37 7.88 17.74 -2.81
N ILE A 38 7.94 17.82 -1.49
CA ILE A 38 7.84 19.06 -0.72
C ILE A 38 9.13 19.87 -0.92
N ALA A 39 9.04 21.20 -1.03
CA ALA A 39 10.17 22.05 -1.39
C ALA A 39 10.88 22.64 -0.17
N THR A 40 10.15 22.97 0.89
CA THR A 40 10.67 23.70 2.06
C THR A 40 10.30 23.04 3.38
N GLN A 41 11.05 23.38 4.42
CA GLN A 41 10.76 22.93 5.79
C GLN A 41 9.41 23.49 6.29
N GLU A 42 9.10 24.75 5.98
CA GLU A 42 7.84 25.40 6.33
C GLU A 42 6.64 24.68 5.70
N GLU A 43 6.73 24.31 4.42
CA GLU A 43 5.70 23.51 3.75
C GLU A 43 5.53 22.15 4.44
N ALA A 44 6.62 21.47 4.80
CA ALA A 44 6.55 20.21 5.53
C ALA A 44 5.87 20.35 6.91
N GLU A 45 6.12 21.44 7.63
CA GLU A 45 5.49 21.71 8.91
C GLU A 45 3.98 21.97 8.77
N THR A 46 3.58 22.74 7.76
CA THR A 46 2.16 23.04 7.51
C THR A 46 1.36 21.83 7.03
N THR A 47 1.98 20.91 6.27
CA THR A 47 1.31 19.68 5.80
C THR A 47 1.42 18.51 6.78
N SER A 48 2.15 18.65 7.89
CA SER A 48 2.44 17.56 8.83
C SER A 48 1.20 16.82 9.35
N LYS A 49 0.12 17.54 9.65
CA LYS A 49 -1.14 16.93 10.11
C LYS A 49 -1.86 16.15 9.01
N ILE A 50 -1.77 16.62 7.76
CA ILE A 50 -2.35 15.94 6.60
C ILE A 50 -1.55 14.65 6.33
N ALA A 51 -0.23 14.75 6.30
CA ALA A 51 0.66 13.60 6.16
C ALA A 51 0.42 12.58 7.28
N PHE A 52 0.28 13.03 8.53
CA PHE A 52 0.00 12.18 9.66
C PHE A 52 -1.25 11.31 9.42
N ASN A 53 -2.35 11.90 8.96
CA ASN A 53 -3.57 11.16 8.67
C ASN A 53 -3.43 10.22 7.46
N GLN A 54 -2.70 10.65 6.42
CA GLN A 54 -2.39 9.80 5.26
C GLN A 54 -1.63 8.54 5.67
N GLY A 55 -0.65 8.68 6.56
CA GLY A 55 0.10 7.54 7.06
C GLY A 55 -0.81 6.52 7.76
N PHE A 56 -1.81 6.95 8.53
CA PHE A 56 -2.74 6.02 9.19
C PHE A 56 -3.64 5.28 8.19
N TYR A 57 -4.07 5.92 7.10
CA TYR A 57 -4.76 5.20 6.03
C TYR A 57 -3.85 4.11 5.43
N ASN A 58 -2.58 4.43 5.18
CA ASN A 58 -1.59 3.45 4.71
C ASN A 58 -1.40 2.30 5.69
N LEU A 59 -1.33 2.59 7.00
CA LEU A 59 -1.22 1.58 8.05
C LEU A 59 -2.44 0.64 8.08
N PHE A 60 -3.65 1.18 8.03
CA PHE A 60 -4.87 0.36 8.07
C PHE A 60 -5.02 -0.52 6.84
N LEU A 61 -4.64 -0.02 5.65
CA LEU A 61 -4.57 -0.85 4.45
C LEU A 61 -3.53 -1.96 4.59
N ALA A 62 -2.36 -1.68 5.18
CA ALA A 62 -1.35 -2.70 5.42
C ALA A 62 -1.84 -3.78 6.41
N ILE A 63 -2.52 -3.38 7.49
CA ILE A 63 -3.14 -4.31 8.45
C ILE A 63 -4.19 -5.17 7.75
N GLY A 64 -5.08 -4.56 6.95
CA GLY A 64 -6.08 -5.28 6.18
C GLY A 64 -5.47 -6.30 5.21
N ALA A 65 -4.40 -5.93 4.51
CA ALA A 65 -3.70 -6.83 3.60
C ALA A 65 -3.10 -8.05 4.35
N LEU A 66 -2.42 -7.82 5.49
CA LEU A 66 -1.84 -8.88 6.31
C LEU A 66 -2.91 -9.80 6.92
N LEU A 67 -3.94 -9.24 7.54
CA LEU A 67 -5.05 -10.01 8.10
C LEU A 67 -5.77 -10.81 7.01
N GLY A 68 -5.98 -10.21 5.84
CA GLY A 68 -6.60 -10.86 4.70
C GLY A 68 -5.84 -12.12 4.28
N VAL A 69 -4.52 -12.04 4.09
CA VAL A 69 -3.73 -13.22 3.70
C VAL A 69 -3.57 -14.25 4.83
N ILE A 70 -3.54 -13.83 6.09
CA ILE A 70 -3.54 -14.74 7.25
C ILE A 70 -4.84 -15.54 7.30
N LEU A 71 -6.00 -14.87 7.19
CA LEU A 71 -7.31 -15.51 7.19
C LEU A 71 -7.46 -16.45 5.99
N TYR A 72 -7.02 -16.01 4.82
CA TYR A 72 -7.06 -16.80 3.59
C TYR A 72 -6.22 -18.09 3.74
N GLY A 73 -4.99 -17.98 4.24
CA GLY A 73 -4.11 -19.13 4.50
C GLY A 73 -4.59 -20.05 5.63
N SER A 74 -5.39 -19.53 6.56
CA SER A 74 -5.97 -20.30 7.68
C SER A 74 -7.29 -21.00 7.33
N GLY A 75 -7.71 -20.96 6.06
CA GLY A 75 -8.94 -21.61 5.59
C GLY A 75 -10.21 -20.78 5.75
N VAL A 76 -10.14 -19.55 6.27
CA VAL A 76 -11.26 -18.59 6.31
C VAL A 76 -11.31 -17.83 4.98
N THR A 77 -11.49 -18.57 3.90
CA THR A 77 -11.17 -18.14 2.53
C THR A 77 -11.98 -16.92 2.08
N GLY A 78 -13.31 -16.91 2.27
CA GLY A 78 -14.17 -15.81 1.82
C GLY A 78 -13.81 -14.47 2.46
N ALA A 79 -13.70 -14.43 3.80
CA ALA A 79 -13.35 -13.22 4.53
C ALA A 79 -11.90 -12.77 4.24
N GLY A 80 -10.96 -13.72 4.20
CA GLY A 80 -9.56 -13.42 3.91
C GLY A 80 -9.37 -12.83 2.51
N LEU A 81 -10.05 -13.40 1.52
CA LEU A 81 -10.01 -12.91 0.14
C LEU A 81 -10.61 -11.51 0.00
N ALA A 82 -11.80 -11.28 0.55
CA ALA A 82 -12.45 -9.98 0.50
C ALA A 82 -11.58 -8.88 1.14
N LEU A 83 -11.02 -9.17 2.31
CA LEU A 83 -10.18 -8.22 3.04
C LEU A 83 -8.84 -7.97 2.32
N ALA A 84 -8.18 -9.02 1.83
CA ALA A 84 -6.94 -8.90 1.08
C ALA A 84 -7.15 -8.09 -0.21
N LEU A 85 -8.12 -8.48 -1.04
CA LEU A 85 -8.42 -7.81 -2.31
C LEU A 85 -8.83 -6.35 -2.11
N PHE A 86 -9.66 -6.03 -1.12
CA PHE A 86 -10.02 -4.65 -0.85
C PHE A 86 -8.80 -3.82 -0.46
N SER A 87 -7.94 -4.37 0.40
CA SER A 87 -6.77 -3.67 0.91
C SER A 87 -5.72 -3.43 -0.17
N VAL A 88 -5.25 -4.50 -0.84
CA VAL A 88 -4.26 -4.35 -1.92
C VAL A 88 -4.86 -3.70 -3.17
N GLY A 89 -6.15 -3.90 -3.44
CA GLY A 89 -6.86 -3.22 -4.52
C GLY A 89 -6.92 -1.71 -4.31
N SER A 90 -7.14 -1.26 -3.07
CA SER A 90 -7.12 0.18 -2.73
C SER A 90 -5.72 0.78 -2.89
N MET A 91 -4.67 0.08 -2.45
CA MET A 91 -3.27 0.51 -2.69
C MET A 91 -2.96 0.64 -4.19
N LEU A 92 -3.39 -0.36 -4.97
CA LEU A 92 -3.23 -0.35 -6.43
C LEU A 92 -4.01 0.80 -7.07
N ALA A 93 -5.26 1.00 -6.70
CA ALA A 93 -6.09 2.09 -7.21
C ALA A 93 -5.48 3.46 -6.88
N ALA A 94 -4.98 3.66 -5.66
CA ALA A 94 -4.26 4.87 -5.26
C ALA A 94 -3.00 5.10 -6.10
N SER A 95 -2.27 4.03 -6.46
CA SER A 95 -1.12 4.13 -7.37
C SER A 95 -1.52 4.59 -8.77
N VAL A 96 -2.67 4.14 -9.29
CA VAL A 96 -3.22 4.58 -10.59
C VAL A 96 -3.62 6.06 -10.53
N VAL A 97 -4.31 6.47 -9.46
CA VAL A 97 -4.64 7.88 -9.23
C VAL A 97 -3.36 8.73 -9.20
N LEU A 98 -2.30 8.25 -8.57
CA LEU A 98 -1.04 8.98 -8.50
C LEU A 98 -0.37 9.16 -9.89
N VAL A 99 -0.43 8.16 -10.77
CA VAL A 99 0.00 8.31 -12.17
C VAL A 99 -0.80 9.39 -12.89
N ALA A 100 -2.13 9.41 -12.68
CA ALA A 100 -3.02 10.38 -13.30
C ALA A 100 -2.73 11.83 -12.86
N THR A 101 -2.22 12.03 -11.64
CA THR A 101 -1.84 13.36 -11.12
C THR A 101 -0.63 13.97 -11.84
N GLY A 102 0.23 13.16 -12.50
CA GLY A 102 1.25 13.68 -13.40
C GLY A 102 2.54 12.85 -13.49
N LYS A 103 3.30 13.09 -14.57
CA LYS A 103 4.50 12.31 -14.94
C LYS A 103 5.58 12.25 -13.84
N LYS A 104 5.69 13.29 -13.02
CA LYS A 104 6.67 13.34 -11.91
C LYS A 104 6.42 12.27 -10.84
N TYR A 105 5.21 11.72 -10.76
CA TYR A 105 4.84 10.73 -9.75
C TYR A 105 4.90 9.27 -10.23
N ILE A 106 5.20 9.01 -11.51
CA ILE A 106 5.23 7.65 -12.08
C ILE A 106 6.12 6.71 -11.26
N ARG A 107 7.30 7.18 -10.84
CA ARG A 107 8.22 6.38 -10.03
C ARG A 107 7.61 6.01 -8.67
N ALA A 108 6.99 6.97 -7.99
CA ALA A 108 6.35 6.74 -6.70
C ALA A 108 5.17 5.77 -6.85
N ALA A 109 4.36 5.94 -7.89
CA ALA A 109 3.26 5.04 -8.22
C ALA A 109 3.75 3.60 -8.49
N ALA A 110 4.83 3.44 -9.27
CA ALA A 110 5.42 2.13 -9.52
C ALA A 110 5.90 1.45 -8.22
N ILE A 111 6.57 2.20 -7.34
CA ILE A 111 7.06 1.68 -6.06
C ILE A 111 5.89 1.17 -5.20
N GLN A 112 4.85 1.98 -5.00
CA GLN A 112 3.73 1.60 -4.13
C GLN A 112 2.76 0.59 -4.78
N GLY A 113 2.62 0.59 -6.11
CA GLY A 113 1.63 -0.22 -6.83
C GLY A 113 2.09 -1.60 -7.30
N THR A 114 3.41 -1.87 -7.37
CA THR A 114 3.93 -3.12 -7.94
C THR A 114 3.50 -4.36 -7.16
N PHE A 115 3.78 -4.42 -5.86
CA PHE A 115 3.39 -5.57 -5.04
C PHE A 115 1.86 -5.74 -4.89
N PRO A 116 1.08 -4.65 -4.74
CA PRO A 116 -0.38 -4.73 -4.85
C PRO A 116 -0.87 -5.35 -6.16
N LEU A 117 -0.35 -4.90 -7.31
CA LEU A 117 -0.70 -5.45 -8.62
C LEU A 117 -0.43 -6.95 -8.70
N ILE A 118 0.79 -7.37 -8.33
CA ILE A 118 1.17 -8.78 -8.31
C ILE A 118 0.20 -9.58 -7.45
N THR A 119 -0.12 -9.08 -6.25
CA THR A 119 -1.02 -9.76 -5.31
C THR A 119 -2.43 -9.91 -5.88
N VAL A 120 -3.00 -8.85 -6.45
CA VAL A 120 -4.33 -8.88 -7.09
C VAL A 120 -4.36 -9.91 -8.21
N VAL A 121 -3.37 -9.87 -9.12
CA VAL A 121 -3.29 -10.81 -10.25
C VAL A 121 -3.20 -12.26 -9.75
N LEU A 122 -2.33 -12.55 -8.78
CA LEU A 122 -2.18 -13.90 -8.24
C LEU A 122 -3.45 -14.39 -7.52
N LEU A 123 -4.15 -13.53 -6.77
CA LEU A 123 -5.43 -13.88 -6.15
C LEU A 123 -6.50 -14.20 -7.19
N LEU A 124 -6.63 -13.38 -8.24
CA LEU A 124 -7.60 -13.61 -9.32
C LEU A 124 -7.29 -14.89 -10.11
N LEU A 125 -6.02 -15.12 -10.44
CA LEU A 125 -5.60 -16.36 -11.10
C LEU A 125 -5.88 -17.58 -10.22
N ASN A 126 -5.62 -17.49 -8.92
CA ASN A 126 -5.88 -18.58 -8.00
C ASN A 126 -7.37 -18.92 -7.92
N LEU A 127 -8.25 -17.91 -7.89
CA LEU A 127 -9.70 -18.10 -7.94
C LEU A 127 -10.14 -18.78 -9.23
N SER A 128 -9.60 -18.36 -10.38
CA SER A 128 -9.99 -18.89 -11.69
C SER A 128 -9.62 -20.36 -11.92
N GLY A 129 -8.62 -20.88 -11.18
CA GLY A 129 -8.22 -22.29 -11.24
C GLY A 129 -8.98 -23.21 -10.28
N THR A 130 -9.92 -22.68 -9.50
CA THR A 130 -10.73 -23.44 -8.53
C THR A 130 -12.11 -23.83 -9.05
N PHE A 131 -12.42 -23.52 -10.31
CA PHE A 131 -13.66 -23.90 -11.00
C PHE A 131 -13.38 -24.91 -12.12
#